data_AF-A0A523L7U8-F1
#
_entry.id   AF-A0A523L7U8-F1
#
_cell.length_a   1.000
_cell.length_b   1.000
_cell.length_c   1.000
_cell.angle_alpha   90.00
_cell.angle_beta   90.00
_cell.angle_gamma   90.00
#
_symmetry.space_group_name_H-M   'P 1'
#
loop_
_entity.id
_entity.type
_entity.pdbx_description
1 polymer ?
#
loop_
_entity_poly.entity_id
_entity_poly.type
_entity_poly.pdbx_seq_one_letter_code
_entity_poly.pdbx_strand_id
1 'polypeptide(L)'
;AACFSWQLYEAMCPSYKVTKDKTLSPKGRAAMLREWVRMLSTEADSAAIASLEAEIFRSLNACLSCKSCTYSCPLKVDIPELKSSFLAHYYQNRKRKLRDWLVSNLEGLAEIARIVPGFANLLLHNHLSAALLKALFHFVSPPRFSESLRTGLRRRNAKRLQLKKLPTDQTFSDKTLILLPDSFNASFDSEVLFAAYELLERLGYQVLVAPVLNNGKASHVTGIRDEFKRRANRHVRKMRQLASLKLPLISVEVVTRLMHEKEYAEILQQTPDYRVWSIENWLAQQIKSGCLDKANLGELPPGADQNFLLLPHCMEQCTDRRSTQDWQVLFEFFGLSLTTRAAGCCGMAGLFGHELENQTMCNDIFNLNWKGIAENHRGTLLASGFSCQFQLRRQGFQVKHPLTLLSEIIRTGGANMR
;
A
#
# COMPACT_ATOMS: atom_id res chain seq x y z
N ALA A 1 -13.25 -12.40 -21.29
CA ALA A 1 -14.10 -11.32 -20.74
C ALA A 1 -13.32 -10.37 -19.82
N ALA A 2 -12.66 -10.85 -18.76
CA ALA A 2 -12.05 -9.99 -17.72
C ALA A 2 -11.09 -8.89 -18.21
N CYS A 3 -10.27 -9.15 -19.24
CA CYS A 3 -9.29 -8.17 -19.73
C CYS A 3 -9.90 -6.91 -20.39
N PHE A 4 -11.19 -6.94 -20.73
CA PHE A 4 -11.93 -5.78 -21.25
C PHE A 4 -13.17 -5.50 -20.39
N SER A 5 -13.13 -5.87 -19.11
CA SER A 5 -14.25 -5.64 -18.20
C SER A 5 -14.50 -4.15 -17.97
N TRP A 6 -15.78 -3.79 -18.00
CA TRP A 6 -16.29 -2.46 -17.68
C TRP A 6 -16.93 -2.38 -16.29
N GLN A 7 -16.95 -3.49 -15.54
CA GLN A 7 -17.59 -3.53 -14.24
C GLN A 7 -16.89 -2.56 -13.29
N LEU A 8 -17.56 -1.49 -12.89
CA LEU A 8 -16.91 -0.39 -12.18
C LEU A 8 -16.32 -0.82 -10.82
N TYR A 9 -16.96 -1.78 -10.16
CA TYR A 9 -16.55 -2.30 -8.85
C TYR A 9 -15.30 -3.19 -8.91
N GLU A 10 -14.89 -3.70 -10.08
CA GLU A 10 -13.62 -4.41 -10.22
C GLU A 10 -12.45 -3.42 -10.26
N ALA A 11 -11.30 -3.75 -9.66
CA ALA A 11 -10.14 -2.86 -9.70
C ALA A 11 -9.42 -2.85 -11.07
N MET A 12 -9.41 -3.97 -11.80
CA MET A 12 -8.79 -4.07 -13.12
C MET A 12 -9.74 -3.54 -14.21
N CYS A 13 -9.34 -2.68 -15.16
CA CYS A 13 -8.17 -1.80 -15.24
C CYS A 13 -8.69 -0.36 -15.31
N PRO A 14 -8.31 0.54 -14.40
CA PRO A 14 -9.06 1.77 -14.19
C PRO A 14 -8.86 2.78 -15.32
N SER A 15 -7.65 2.89 -15.90
CA SER A 15 -7.40 3.78 -17.04
C SER A 15 -8.18 3.38 -18.30
N TYR A 16 -8.35 2.08 -18.54
CA TYR A 16 -9.25 1.60 -19.60
C TYR A 16 -10.70 2.00 -19.33
N LYS A 17 -11.20 1.84 -18.09
CA LYS A 17 -12.59 2.14 -17.73
C LYS A 17 -12.98 3.59 -17.96
N VAL A 18 -12.05 4.51 -17.69
CA VAL A 18 -12.21 5.95 -17.96
C VAL A 18 -12.16 6.25 -19.45
N THR A 19 -11.11 5.82 -20.14
CA THR A 19 -10.82 6.28 -21.52
C THR A 19 -11.55 5.52 -22.61
N LYS A 20 -12.00 4.30 -22.31
CA LYS A 20 -12.46 3.28 -23.26
C LYS A 20 -11.42 2.83 -24.30
N ASP A 21 -10.17 3.28 -24.21
CA ASP A 21 -9.10 2.96 -25.15
C ASP A 21 -8.55 1.55 -24.89
N LYS A 22 -8.74 0.65 -25.85
CA LYS A 22 -8.28 -0.75 -25.76
C LYS A 22 -6.76 -0.86 -25.55
N THR A 23 -5.96 0.11 -25.98
CA THR A 23 -4.51 0.12 -25.74
C THR A 23 -4.16 0.26 -24.26
N LEU A 24 -5.06 0.84 -23.44
CA LEU A 24 -4.90 1.01 -22.00
C LEU A 24 -5.44 -0.18 -21.19
N SER A 25 -6.07 -1.16 -21.85
CA SER A 25 -6.50 -2.40 -21.22
C SER A 25 -5.33 -3.34 -20.93
N PRO A 26 -5.47 -4.29 -19.98
CA PRO A 26 -4.46 -5.31 -19.71
C PRO A 26 -4.12 -6.14 -20.96
N LYS A 27 -5.12 -6.52 -21.77
CA LYS A 27 -4.88 -7.28 -23.00
C LYS A 27 -4.21 -6.44 -24.08
N GLY A 28 -4.58 -5.17 -24.21
CA GLY A 28 -3.90 -4.23 -25.12
C GLY A 28 -2.43 -4.08 -24.77
N ARG A 29 -2.11 -3.84 -23.50
CA ARG A 29 -0.73 -3.75 -23.01
C ARG A 29 0.06 -5.03 -23.27
N ALA A 30 -0.50 -6.19 -22.93
CA ALA A 30 0.13 -7.47 -23.19
C ALA A 30 0.39 -7.70 -24.68
N ALA A 31 -0.56 -7.32 -25.55
CA ALA A 31 -0.42 -7.48 -26.99
C ALA A 31 0.69 -6.59 -27.57
N MET A 32 0.74 -5.31 -27.19
CA MET A 32 1.79 -4.41 -27.65
C MET A 32 3.18 -4.85 -27.17
N LEU A 33 3.31 -5.27 -25.91
CA LEU A 33 4.58 -5.77 -25.36
C LEU A 33 5.04 -7.06 -26.05
N ARG A 34 4.11 -7.98 -26.35
CA ARG A 34 4.44 -9.20 -27.11
C ARG A 34 4.91 -8.85 -28.53
N GLU A 35 4.22 -7.92 -29.19
CA GLU A 35 4.61 -7.48 -30.53
C GLU A 35 5.99 -6.82 -30.53
N TRP A 36 6.26 -5.98 -29.53
CA TRP A 36 7.57 -5.38 -29.34
C TRP A 36 8.68 -6.42 -29.17
N VAL A 37 8.48 -7.44 -28.35
CA VAL A 37 9.44 -8.55 -28.21
C VAL A 37 9.63 -9.29 -29.53
N ARG A 38 8.55 -9.53 -30.31
CA ARG A 38 8.63 -10.16 -31.63
C ARG A 38 9.43 -9.32 -32.63
N MET A 39 9.22 -8.01 -32.64
CA MET A 39 9.96 -7.09 -33.51
C MET A 39 11.45 -7.03 -33.14
N LEU A 40 11.77 -7.01 -31.85
CA LEU A 40 13.15 -7.10 -31.36
C LEU A 40 13.81 -8.42 -31.77
N SER A 41 13.08 -9.56 -31.73
CA SER A 41 13.64 -10.86 -32.09
C SER A 41 13.78 -11.09 -33.60
N THR A 42 13.09 -10.30 -34.42
CA THR A 42 13.12 -10.42 -35.89
C THR A 42 13.95 -9.31 -36.56
N GLU A 43 14.68 -8.52 -35.77
CA GLU A 43 15.47 -7.38 -36.25
C GLU A 43 14.66 -6.46 -37.19
N ALA A 44 13.40 -6.21 -36.80
CA ALA A 44 12.52 -5.35 -37.57
C ALA A 44 13.08 -3.92 -37.70
N ASP A 45 12.54 -3.15 -38.64
CA ASP A 45 12.96 -1.77 -38.87
C ASP A 45 13.00 -0.93 -37.57
N SER A 46 14.14 -0.25 -37.35
CA SER A 46 14.40 0.52 -36.13
C SER A 46 13.39 1.64 -35.91
N ALA A 47 12.91 2.29 -36.97
CA ALA A 47 11.92 3.36 -36.85
C ALA A 47 10.54 2.81 -36.45
N ALA A 48 10.15 1.65 -36.99
CA ALA A 48 8.94 0.95 -36.57
C ALA A 48 8.99 0.53 -35.10
N ILE A 49 10.14 0.01 -34.62
CA ILE A 49 10.34 -0.32 -33.18
C ILE A 49 10.21 0.94 -32.33
N ALA A 50 10.90 2.03 -32.69
CA ALA A 50 10.87 3.28 -31.92
C ALA A 50 9.46 3.89 -31.82
N SER A 51 8.66 3.77 -32.89
CA SER A 51 7.24 4.17 -32.92
C SER A 51 6.41 3.34 -31.94
N LEU A 52 6.51 2.00 -32.00
CA LEU A 52 5.80 1.12 -31.09
C LEU A 52 6.21 1.34 -29.62
N GLU A 53 7.50 1.56 -29.35
CA GLU A 53 7.99 1.89 -28.01
C GLU A 53 7.34 3.16 -27.44
N ALA A 54 7.12 4.18 -28.27
CA ALA A 54 6.45 5.41 -27.84
C ALA A 54 4.98 5.14 -27.46
N GLU A 55 4.29 4.27 -28.20
CA GLU A 55 2.92 3.85 -27.87
C GLU A 55 2.85 3.02 -26.59
N ILE A 56 3.77 2.06 -26.45
CA ILE A 56 3.90 1.24 -25.23
C ILE A 56 4.18 2.14 -24.03
N PHE A 57 5.14 3.06 -24.16
CA PHE A 57 5.48 4.01 -23.10
C PHE A 57 4.25 4.82 -22.68
N ARG A 58 3.50 5.38 -23.64
CA ARG A 58 2.24 6.12 -23.38
C ARG A 58 1.21 5.24 -22.64
N SER A 59 0.98 4.02 -23.10
CA SER A 59 0.01 3.11 -22.46
C SER A 59 0.43 2.68 -21.05
N LEU A 60 1.72 2.40 -20.85
CA LEU A 60 2.28 2.00 -19.56
C LEU A 60 2.40 3.18 -18.59
N ASN A 61 2.56 4.41 -19.08
CA ASN A 61 2.49 5.61 -18.24
C ASN A 61 1.07 5.73 -17.62
N ALA A 62 0.03 5.35 -18.36
CA ALA A 62 -1.35 5.24 -17.85
C ALA A 62 -1.61 3.99 -16.96
N CYS A 63 -0.59 3.19 -16.64
CA CYS A 63 -0.69 2.02 -15.77
C CYS A 63 -0.35 2.36 -14.32
N LEU A 64 -1.32 2.21 -13.42
CA LEU A 64 -1.19 2.49 -11.98
C LEU A 64 -0.34 1.46 -11.21
N SER A 65 0.16 0.41 -11.88
CA SER A 65 0.98 -0.64 -11.26
C SER A 65 0.32 -1.36 -10.06
N CYS A 66 -1.01 -1.46 -10.03
CA CYS A 66 -1.77 -2.02 -8.90
C CYS A 66 -1.81 -3.56 -8.84
N LYS A 67 -1.20 -4.27 -9.80
CA LYS A 67 -1.21 -5.75 -9.96
C LYS A 67 -2.58 -6.44 -9.98
N SER A 68 -3.71 -5.71 -9.98
CA SER A 68 -5.05 -6.30 -10.09
C SER A 68 -5.17 -7.26 -11.28
N CYS A 69 -4.59 -6.89 -12.43
CA CYS A 69 -4.55 -7.76 -13.60
C CYS A 69 -3.75 -9.05 -13.43
N THR A 70 -2.67 -9.04 -12.66
CA THR A 70 -1.89 -10.24 -12.36
C THR A 70 -2.74 -11.27 -11.61
N TYR A 71 -3.50 -10.82 -10.61
CA TYR A 71 -4.27 -11.74 -9.76
C TYR A 71 -5.56 -12.22 -10.43
N SER A 72 -6.24 -11.34 -11.17
CA SER A 72 -7.46 -11.68 -11.90
C SER A 72 -7.20 -12.47 -13.20
N CYS A 73 -5.98 -12.46 -13.74
CA CYS A 73 -5.65 -13.22 -14.96
C CYS A 73 -5.46 -14.71 -14.64
N PRO A 74 -6.14 -15.63 -15.34
CA PRO A 74 -5.91 -17.08 -15.18
C PRO A 74 -4.49 -17.48 -15.61
N LEU A 75 -3.93 -16.79 -16.61
CA LEU A 75 -2.56 -16.98 -17.10
C LEU A 75 -1.51 -16.19 -16.31
N LYS A 76 -1.92 -15.46 -15.26
CA LYS A 76 -1.04 -14.66 -14.38
C LYS A 76 -0.11 -13.69 -15.12
N VAL A 77 -0.57 -13.10 -16.22
CA VAL A 77 0.18 -12.06 -16.93
C VAL A 77 0.34 -10.84 -16.02
N ASP A 78 1.59 -10.52 -15.66
CA ASP A 78 1.92 -9.42 -14.75
C ASP A 78 2.30 -8.15 -15.53
N ILE A 79 1.30 -7.33 -15.87
CA ILE A 79 1.53 -6.07 -16.58
C ILE A 79 2.45 -5.11 -15.79
N PRO A 80 2.31 -4.94 -14.46
CA PRO A 80 3.24 -4.09 -13.70
C PRO A 80 4.71 -4.55 -13.76
N GLU A 81 4.97 -5.85 -13.71
CA GLU A 81 6.33 -6.39 -13.85
C GLU A 81 6.86 -6.19 -15.27
N LEU A 82 6.02 -6.46 -16.29
CA LEU A 82 6.39 -6.16 -17.67
C LEU A 82 6.62 -4.67 -17.89
N LYS A 83 5.86 -3.78 -17.23
CA LYS A 83 6.10 -2.33 -17.25
C LYS A 83 7.48 -2.00 -16.68
N SER A 84 7.81 -2.56 -15.51
CA SER A 84 9.11 -2.34 -14.88
C SER A 84 10.26 -2.77 -15.80
N SER A 85 10.13 -3.94 -16.44
CA SER A 85 11.12 -4.49 -17.38
C SER A 85 11.21 -3.67 -18.68
N PHE A 86 10.08 -3.27 -19.26
CA PHE A 86 10.04 -2.38 -20.41
C PHE A 86 10.73 -1.05 -20.11
N LEU A 87 10.40 -0.40 -18.97
CA LEU A 87 11.03 0.87 -18.59
C LEU A 87 12.54 0.72 -18.35
N ALA A 88 12.98 -0.41 -17.79
CA ALA A 88 14.41 -0.68 -17.63
C ALA A 88 15.13 -0.73 -18.98
N HIS A 89 14.55 -1.40 -19.98
CA HIS A 89 15.09 -1.45 -21.34
C HIS A 89 14.99 -0.09 -22.07
N TYR A 90 13.80 0.52 -22.07
CA TYR A 90 13.49 1.78 -22.75
C TYR A 90 14.46 2.90 -22.36
N TYR A 91 14.88 2.95 -21.10
CA TYR A 91 15.81 3.96 -20.59
C TYR A 91 17.30 3.56 -20.65
N GLN A 92 17.67 2.44 -21.29
CA GLN A 92 19.08 2.16 -21.59
C GLN A 92 19.65 3.16 -22.59
N ASN A 93 18.84 3.52 -23.59
CA ASN A 93 19.25 4.41 -24.68
C ASN A 93 18.54 5.78 -24.65
N ARG A 94 17.74 6.05 -23.60
CA ARG A 94 16.94 7.28 -23.45
C ARG A 94 17.17 7.91 -22.08
N LYS A 95 17.15 9.24 -22.01
CA LYS A 95 17.27 9.96 -20.74
C LYS A 95 16.01 9.78 -19.89
N ARG A 96 16.20 9.45 -18.61
CA ARG A 96 15.11 9.37 -17.61
C ARG A 96 14.61 10.75 -17.22
N LYS A 97 13.33 10.84 -16.84
CA LYS A 97 12.75 12.05 -16.23
C LYS A 97 13.38 12.28 -14.87
N LEU A 98 13.58 13.53 -14.47
CA LEU A 98 14.07 13.88 -13.13
C LEU A 98 13.16 13.34 -12.02
N ARG A 99 11.84 13.29 -12.28
CA ARG A 99 10.85 12.67 -11.39
C ARG A 99 11.19 11.24 -11.02
N ASP A 100 11.69 10.43 -11.96
CA ASP A 100 11.97 9.00 -11.71
C ASP A 100 13.08 8.85 -10.66
N TRP A 101 14.06 9.76 -10.67
CA TRP A 101 15.13 9.81 -9.66
C TRP A 101 14.63 10.29 -8.29
N LEU A 102 13.77 11.31 -8.26
CA LEU A 102 13.13 11.77 -7.03
C LEU A 102 12.30 10.65 -6.39
N VAL A 103 11.43 10.05 -7.19
CA VAL A 103 10.51 8.98 -6.77
C VAL A 103 11.28 7.76 -6.30
N SER A 104 12.25 7.28 -7.07
CA SER A 104 13.04 6.11 -6.68
C SER A 104 13.84 6.33 -5.40
N ASN A 105 14.11 7.56 -4.98
CA ASN A 105 14.77 7.87 -3.70
C ASN A 105 13.79 8.34 -2.61
N LEU A 106 12.49 8.33 -2.87
CA LEU A 106 11.46 8.86 -1.97
C LEU A 106 11.54 8.25 -0.57
N GLU A 107 11.70 6.93 -0.46
CA GLU A 107 11.76 6.27 0.86
C GLU A 107 12.98 6.71 1.68
N GLY A 108 14.14 6.89 1.03
CA GLY A 108 15.35 7.39 1.69
C GLY A 108 15.24 8.85 2.11
N LEU A 109 14.60 9.68 1.27
CA LEU A 109 14.30 11.08 1.62
C LEU A 109 13.29 11.16 2.76
N ALA A 110 12.24 10.34 2.72
CA ALA A 110 11.22 10.24 3.76
C ALA A 110 11.81 9.74 5.09
N GLU A 111 12.80 8.82 5.03
CA GLU A 111 13.51 8.33 6.20
C GLU A 111 14.19 9.44 6.99
N ILE A 112 14.79 10.42 6.31
CA ILE A 112 15.41 11.60 6.92
C ILE A 112 14.32 12.59 7.38
N ALA A 113 13.37 12.90 6.50
CA ALA A 113 12.34 13.92 6.74
C ALA A 113 11.43 13.60 7.94
N ARG A 114 11.09 12.33 8.17
CA ARG A 114 10.24 11.91 9.31
C ARG A 114 10.89 12.02 10.68
N ILE A 115 12.19 12.33 10.76
CA ILE A 115 12.88 12.59 12.02
C ILE A 115 12.36 13.90 12.62
N VAL A 116 12.19 14.93 11.78
CA VAL A 116 11.69 16.26 12.17
C VAL A 116 10.54 16.66 11.23
N PRO A 117 9.35 16.04 11.38
CA PRO A 117 8.25 16.17 10.42
C PRO A 117 7.71 17.60 10.30
N GLY A 118 7.73 18.39 11.38
CA GLY A 118 7.29 19.79 11.36
C GLY A 118 8.13 20.64 10.40
N PHE A 119 9.46 20.50 10.46
CA PHE A 119 10.37 21.20 9.56
C PHE A 119 10.27 20.68 8.12
N ALA A 120 10.19 19.36 7.94
CA ALA A 120 9.98 18.76 6.63
C ALA A 120 8.68 19.26 5.98
N ASN A 121 7.59 19.39 6.74
CA ASN A 121 6.33 19.91 6.23
C ASN A 121 6.42 21.39 5.87
N LEU A 122 7.12 22.22 6.66
CA LEU A 122 7.35 23.64 6.36
C LEU A 122 8.12 23.82 5.03
N LEU A 123 9.17 23.02 4.84
CA LEU A 123 9.95 23.03 3.60
C LEU A 123 9.16 22.45 2.41
N LEU A 124 8.43 21.36 2.58
CA LEU A 124 7.80 20.68 1.45
C LEU A 124 6.51 21.37 0.97
N HIS A 125 5.81 22.10 1.86
CA HIS A 125 4.47 22.63 1.58
C HIS A 125 4.40 24.16 1.50
N ASN A 126 5.54 24.86 1.39
CA ASN A 126 5.53 26.29 1.03
C ASN A 126 5.30 26.47 -0.49
N HIS A 127 4.82 27.66 -0.87
CA HIS A 127 4.47 27.98 -2.26
C HIS A 127 5.64 27.79 -3.24
N LEU A 128 6.85 28.18 -2.84
CA LEU A 128 8.04 28.07 -3.69
C LEU A 128 8.39 26.60 -3.97
N SER A 129 8.39 25.77 -2.93
CA SER A 129 8.73 24.34 -3.04
C SER A 129 7.65 23.57 -3.80
N ALA A 130 6.38 23.91 -3.59
CA ALA A 130 5.28 23.36 -4.38
C ALA A 130 5.38 23.74 -5.87
N ALA A 131 5.71 25.00 -6.17
CA ALA A 131 5.94 25.46 -7.55
C ALA A 131 7.14 24.76 -8.19
N LEU A 132 8.24 24.60 -7.44
CA LEU A 132 9.45 23.91 -7.90
C LEU A 132 9.19 22.42 -8.19
N LEU A 133 8.51 21.71 -7.29
CA LEU A 133 8.14 20.31 -7.48
C LEU A 133 7.24 20.11 -8.70
N LYS A 134 6.27 21.02 -8.88
CA LYS A 134 5.40 21.01 -10.05
C LYS A 134 6.18 21.29 -11.33
N ALA A 135 7.04 22.31 -11.35
CA ALA A 135 7.74 22.76 -12.55
C ALA A 135 8.87 21.81 -12.98
N LEU A 136 9.72 21.36 -12.05
CA LEU A 136 10.89 20.54 -12.37
C LEU A 136 10.61 19.03 -12.39
N PHE A 137 9.74 18.58 -11.49
CA PHE A 137 9.50 17.16 -11.29
C PHE A 137 8.11 16.73 -11.73
N HIS A 138 7.24 17.65 -12.15
CA HIS A 138 5.84 17.33 -12.49
C HIS A 138 5.17 16.53 -11.37
N PHE A 139 5.52 16.82 -10.12
CA PHE A 139 5.08 16.11 -8.93
C PHE A 139 4.19 17.04 -8.11
N VAL A 140 2.97 16.59 -7.82
CA VAL A 140 1.94 17.39 -7.16
C VAL A 140 1.32 16.68 -5.97
N SER A 141 0.76 17.48 -5.07
CA SER A 141 0.07 17.01 -3.87
C SER A 141 0.91 16.00 -3.06
N PRO A 142 2.17 16.32 -2.68
CA PRO A 142 2.90 15.49 -1.73
C PRO A 142 2.07 15.31 -0.44
N PRO A 143 2.09 14.12 0.18
CA PRO A 143 1.49 13.94 1.49
C PRO A 143 2.29 14.69 2.56
N ARG A 144 1.59 15.14 3.61
CA ARG A 144 2.23 15.71 4.80
C ARG A 144 2.83 14.61 5.65
N PHE A 145 3.99 14.88 6.24
CA PHE A 145 4.56 14.01 7.26
C PHE A 145 3.71 14.04 8.53
N SER A 146 3.44 12.87 9.10
CA SER A 146 2.73 12.71 10.37
C SER A 146 3.68 12.89 11.56
N GLU A 147 3.16 12.71 12.78
CA GLU A 147 4.02 12.63 13.96
C GLU A 147 5.15 11.60 13.76
N SER A 148 6.34 11.93 14.27
CA SER A 148 7.47 11.01 14.23
C SER A 148 7.13 9.70 14.94
N LEU A 149 7.22 8.59 14.21
CA LEU A 149 6.95 7.25 14.76
C LEU A 149 7.78 6.98 16.03
N ARG A 150 9.03 7.45 16.08
CA ARG A 150 9.90 7.30 17.25
C ARG A 150 9.34 7.99 18.49
N THR A 151 8.84 9.22 18.33
CA THR A 151 8.30 10.01 19.45
C THR A 151 6.98 9.43 19.93
N GLY A 152 6.06 9.13 19.01
CA GLY A 152 4.76 8.57 19.37
C GLY A 152 4.83 7.16 19.99
N LEU A 153 5.76 6.31 19.53
CA LEU A 153 6.04 5.01 20.16
C LEU A 153 6.68 5.15 21.55
N ARG A 154 7.56 6.14 21.75
CA ARG A 154 8.16 6.40 23.07
C ARG A 154 7.10 6.81 24.09
N ARG A 155 6.14 7.66 23.72
CA ARG A 155 5.02 8.06 24.59
C ARG A 155 4.14 6.87 25.02
N ARG A 156 4.12 5.81 24.21
CA ARG A 156 3.40 4.56 24.46
C ARG A 156 4.24 3.49 25.15
N ASN A 157 5.47 3.83 25.57
CA ASN A 157 6.44 2.90 26.15
C ASN A 157 6.69 1.66 25.28
N ALA A 158 6.58 1.79 23.95
CA ALA A 158 6.68 0.66 23.04
C ALA A 158 8.10 0.09 22.99
N LYS A 159 8.19 -1.25 23.04
CA LYS A 159 9.45 -1.98 22.89
C LYS A 159 9.86 -2.01 21.42
N ARG A 160 10.88 -1.23 21.07
CA ARG A 160 11.41 -1.14 19.69
C ARG A 160 12.63 -2.02 19.51
N LEU A 161 12.61 -2.84 18.47
CA LEU A 161 13.73 -3.70 18.10
C LEU A 161 14.82 -2.89 17.40
N GLN A 162 16.06 -3.32 17.63
CA GLN A 162 17.23 -2.84 16.90
C GLN A 162 17.89 -4.05 16.24
N LEU A 163 18.00 -4.04 14.91
CA LEU A 163 18.53 -5.19 14.16
C LEU A 163 19.95 -5.61 14.60
N LYS A 164 20.76 -4.66 15.11
CA LYS A 164 22.10 -4.94 15.63
C LYS A 164 22.11 -5.62 17.01
N LYS A 165 20.99 -5.61 17.73
CA LYS A 165 20.85 -6.10 19.11
C LYS A 165 19.50 -6.81 19.24
N LEU A 166 19.29 -7.83 18.41
CA LEU A 166 18.09 -8.65 18.50
C LEU A 166 18.23 -9.63 19.68
N PRO A 167 17.19 -9.81 20.49
CA PRO A 167 17.17 -10.76 21.60
C PRO A 167 17.00 -12.20 21.09
N THR A 168 18.00 -12.76 20.41
CA THR A 168 17.94 -14.12 19.82
C THR A 168 17.88 -15.24 20.85
N ASP A 169 18.43 -14.99 22.04
CA ASP A 169 18.50 -16.00 23.12
C ASP A 169 17.30 -15.89 24.08
N GLN A 170 16.40 -14.94 23.84
CA GLN A 170 15.22 -14.75 24.66
C GLN A 170 14.13 -15.75 24.25
N THR A 171 13.54 -16.43 25.24
CA THR A 171 12.29 -17.17 25.03
C THR A 171 11.11 -16.20 25.10
N PHE A 172 10.25 -16.24 24.09
CA PHE A 172 9.05 -15.42 24.02
C PHE A 172 7.83 -16.23 24.39
N SER A 173 6.84 -15.56 25.00
CA SER A 173 5.50 -16.10 25.16
C SER A 173 4.80 -16.21 23.79
N ASP A 174 3.88 -17.16 23.65
CA ASP A 174 3.00 -17.31 22.48
C ASP A 174 2.15 -16.06 22.20
N LYS A 175 2.03 -15.16 23.17
CA LYS A 175 1.39 -13.84 23.04
C LYS A 175 2.38 -12.74 22.61
N THR A 176 3.48 -13.07 21.96
CA THR A 176 4.45 -12.07 21.45
C THR A 176 4.41 -12.01 19.93
N LEU A 177 4.47 -10.80 19.37
CA LEU A 177 4.52 -10.60 17.92
C LEU A 177 5.43 -9.42 17.54
N ILE A 178 5.75 -9.33 16.24
CA ILE A 178 6.51 -8.21 15.68
C ILE A 178 5.61 -7.39 14.76
N LEU A 179 5.38 -6.12 15.11
CA LEU A 179 4.72 -5.15 14.24
C LEU A 179 5.76 -4.56 13.27
N LEU A 180 5.45 -4.64 11.97
CA LEU A 180 6.27 -4.13 10.87
C LEU A 180 5.74 -2.77 10.40
N PRO A 181 6.39 -1.65 10.75
CA PRO A 181 6.03 -0.37 10.20
C PRO A 181 6.56 -0.23 8.76
N ASP A 182 5.66 -0.02 7.81
CA ASP A 182 6.02 0.30 6.43
C ASP A 182 6.51 1.75 6.31
N SER A 183 7.25 2.02 5.23
CA SER A 183 7.88 3.33 5.03
C SER A 183 6.87 4.46 4.81
N PHE A 184 5.66 4.19 4.32
CA PHE A 184 4.65 5.20 4.02
C PHE A 184 3.87 5.58 5.27
N ASN A 185 3.25 4.63 5.97
CA ASN A 185 2.54 4.94 7.22
C ASN A 185 3.51 5.51 8.26
N ALA A 186 4.74 5.00 8.37
CA ALA A 186 5.73 5.55 9.30
C ALA A 186 6.18 7.00 8.97
N SER A 187 5.89 7.49 7.76
CA SER A 187 6.25 8.84 7.33
C SER A 187 5.04 9.77 7.30
N PHE A 188 3.90 9.29 6.84
CA PHE A 188 2.75 10.12 6.46
C PHE A 188 1.45 9.79 7.21
N ASP A 189 1.36 8.63 7.88
CA ASP A 189 0.15 8.22 8.61
C ASP A 189 0.50 7.36 9.85
N SER A 190 1.39 7.88 10.69
CA SER A 190 1.91 7.17 11.87
C SER A 190 0.79 6.78 12.85
N GLU A 191 -0.33 7.50 12.84
CA GLU A 191 -1.50 7.22 13.68
C GLU A 191 -2.06 5.83 13.45
N VAL A 192 -2.02 5.33 12.20
CA VAL A 192 -2.47 3.96 11.91
C VAL A 192 -1.55 2.93 12.59
N LEU A 193 -0.24 3.18 12.62
CA LEU A 193 0.72 2.29 13.29
C LEU A 193 0.60 2.36 14.81
N PHE A 194 0.31 3.54 15.37
CA PHE A 194 0.03 3.70 16.79
C PHE A 194 -1.26 2.96 17.19
N ALA A 195 -2.32 3.11 16.40
CA ALA A 195 -3.57 2.39 16.61
C ALA A 195 -3.39 0.87 16.52
N ALA A 196 -2.60 0.39 15.54
CA ALA A 196 -2.26 -1.03 15.43
C ALA A 196 -1.52 -1.54 16.67
N TYR A 197 -0.52 -0.79 17.16
CA TYR A 197 0.21 -1.13 18.38
C TYR A 197 -0.71 -1.20 19.60
N GLU A 198 -1.52 -0.17 19.82
CA GLU A 198 -2.44 -0.09 20.96
C GLU A 198 -3.50 -1.19 20.92
N LEU A 199 -4.08 -1.46 19.75
CA LEU A 199 -5.07 -2.51 19.55
C LEU A 199 -4.49 -3.88 19.93
N LEU A 200 -3.27 -4.19 19.44
CA LEU A 200 -2.62 -5.47 19.72
C LEU A 200 -2.26 -5.64 21.20
N GLU A 201 -1.75 -4.58 21.86
CA GLU A 201 -1.48 -4.61 23.31
C GLU A 201 -2.77 -4.83 24.12
N ARG A 202 -3.87 -4.18 23.74
CA ARG A 202 -5.17 -4.37 24.42
C ARG A 202 -5.78 -5.75 24.18
N LEU A 203 -5.46 -6.39 23.06
CA LEU A 203 -5.77 -7.80 22.80
C LEU A 203 -4.86 -8.77 23.58
N GLY A 204 -4.00 -8.26 24.46
CA GLY A 204 -3.14 -9.04 25.36
C GLY A 204 -1.85 -9.53 24.72
N TYR A 205 -1.45 -8.97 23.57
CA TYR A 205 -0.16 -9.29 22.96
C TYR A 205 0.94 -8.36 23.46
N GLN A 206 2.12 -8.92 23.69
CA GLN A 206 3.34 -8.14 23.79
C GLN A 206 3.80 -7.77 22.37
N VAL A 207 3.82 -6.47 22.06
CA VAL A 207 4.16 -5.98 20.72
C VAL A 207 5.61 -5.49 20.66
N LEU A 208 6.43 -6.16 19.85
CA LEU A 208 7.77 -5.70 19.50
C LEU A 208 7.70 -4.93 18.17
N VAL A 209 8.15 -3.67 18.13
CA VAL A 209 8.08 -2.86 16.91
C VAL A 209 9.40 -2.92 16.16
N ALA A 210 9.38 -3.41 14.92
CA ALA A 210 10.56 -3.45 14.05
C ALA A 210 11.00 -2.03 13.63
N PRO A 211 12.28 -1.82 13.27
CA PRO A 211 12.68 -0.57 12.64
C PRO A 211 12.04 -0.47 11.25
N VAL A 212 11.78 0.76 10.81
CA VAL A 212 11.22 0.97 9.47
C VAL A 212 12.24 0.62 8.40
N LEU A 213 11.85 -0.19 7.43
CA LEU A 213 12.73 -0.67 6.36
C LEU A 213 12.25 -0.16 5.00
N ASN A 214 13.18 0.38 4.20
CA ASN A 214 12.89 0.73 2.81
C ASN A 214 12.59 -0.55 2.02
N ASN A 215 11.49 -0.57 1.28
CA ASN A 215 11.01 -1.73 0.53
C ASN A 215 11.43 -1.67 -0.96
N GLY A 216 11.75 -0.49 -1.49
CA GLY A 216 12.20 -0.31 -2.87
C GLY A 216 11.07 -0.27 -3.89
N LYS A 217 9.80 -0.20 -3.46
CA LYS A 217 8.63 -0.21 -4.34
C LYS A 217 8.69 0.90 -5.39
N ALA A 218 9.16 2.08 -4.99
CA ALA A 218 9.29 3.22 -5.88
C ALA A 218 10.29 2.97 -7.04
N SER A 219 11.38 2.26 -6.78
CA SER A 219 12.35 1.85 -7.81
C SER A 219 11.74 0.80 -8.75
N HIS A 220 10.91 -0.11 -8.23
CA HIS A 220 10.22 -1.11 -9.04
C HIS A 220 9.26 -0.47 -10.05
N VAL A 221 8.38 0.43 -9.59
CA VAL A 221 7.35 1.05 -10.44
C VAL A 221 7.92 2.01 -11.50
N THR A 222 9.12 2.56 -11.26
CA THR A 222 9.85 3.44 -12.21
C THR A 222 10.82 2.67 -13.12
N GLY A 223 10.88 1.33 -12.99
CA GLY A 223 11.76 0.50 -13.80
C GLY A 223 13.26 0.68 -13.52
N ILE A 224 13.64 1.18 -12.34
CA ILE A 224 15.04 1.20 -11.87
C ILE A 224 15.31 -0.14 -11.16
N ARG A 225 15.33 -1.21 -11.96
CA ARG A 225 15.27 -2.59 -11.47
C ARG A 225 16.51 -3.02 -10.69
N ASP A 226 17.69 -2.55 -11.07
CA ASP A 226 18.91 -2.87 -10.32
C ASP A 226 18.86 -2.29 -8.90
N GLU A 227 18.33 -1.07 -8.75
CA GLU A 227 18.12 -0.47 -7.44
C GLU A 227 17.05 -1.24 -6.65
N PHE A 228 15.95 -1.62 -7.29
CA PHE A 228 14.93 -2.45 -6.66
C PHE A 228 15.53 -3.77 -6.16
N LYS A 229 16.32 -4.48 -6.99
CA LYS A 229 17.00 -5.73 -6.63
C LYS A 229 17.97 -5.54 -5.45
N ARG A 230 18.75 -4.46 -5.43
CA ARG A 230 19.65 -4.13 -4.30
C ARG A 230 18.88 -3.90 -3.01
N ARG A 231 17.78 -3.14 -3.07
CA ARG A 231 16.92 -2.85 -1.90
C ARG A 231 16.19 -4.08 -1.42
N ALA A 232 15.62 -4.89 -2.33
CA ALA A 232 14.96 -6.15 -2.02
C ALA A 232 15.91 -7.11 -1.28
N ASN A 233 17.14 -7.31 -1.78
CA ASN A 233 18.15 -8.12 -1.11
C ASN A 233 18.44 -7.64 0.32
N ARG A 234 18.65 -6.33 0.49
CA ARG A 234 18.91 -5.73 1.80
C ARG A 234 17.71 -5.88 2.74
N HIS A 235 16.51 -5.68 2.21
CA HIS A 235 15.27 -5.78 2.95
C HIS A 235 15.02 -7.22 3.41
N VAL A 236 15.06 -8.20 2.51
CA VAL A 236 14.89 -9.63 2.81
C VAL A 236 15.93 -10.10 3.83
N ARG A 237 17.19 -9.66 3.73
CA ARG A 237 18.22 -9.98 4.72
C ARG A 237 17.87 -9.51 6.13
N LYS A 238 17.38 -8.27 6.27
CA LYS A 238 16.96 -7.72 7.57
C LYS A 238 15.69 -8.40 8.09
N MET A 239 14.78 -8.75 7.20
CA MET A 239 13.57 -9.49 7.57
C MET A 239 13.86 -10.92 8.03
N ARG A 240 14.84 -11.61 7.42
CA ARG A 240 15.34 -12.91 7.92
C ARG A 240 15.90 -12.81 9.34
N GLN A 241 16.58 -11.71 9.67
CA GLN A 241 17.03 -11.47 11.05
C GLN A 241 15.84 -11.36 12.02
N LEU A 242 14.79 -10.62 11.65
CA LEU A 242 13.57 -10.55 12.46
C LEU A 242 12.85 -11.90 12.55
N ALA A 243 12.75 -12.62 11.44
CA ALA A 243 12.13 -13.95 11.37
C ALA A 243 12.87 -15.00 12.21
N SER A 244 14.17 -14.83 12.46
CA SER A 244 14.95 -15.73 13.32
C SER A 244 14.43 -15.79 14.77
N LEU A 245 13.70 -14.76 15.21
CA LEU A 245 13.01 -14.75 16.51
C LEU A 245 11.79 -15.68 16.55
N LYS A 246 11.39 -16.26 15.40
CA LYS A 246 10.24 -17.17 15.24
C LYS A 246 8.91 -16.58 15.73
N LEU A 247 8.79 -15.25 15.73
CA LEU A 247 7.58 -14.52 16.09
C LEU A 247 6.75 -14.19 14.84
N PRO A 248 5.41 -14.08 14.96
CA PRO A 248 4.56 -13.59 13.89
C PRO A 248 4.99 -12.18 13.43
N LEU A 249 5.20 -12.02 12.13
CA LEU A 249 5.56 -10.75 11.50
C LEU A 249 4.29 -10.11 10.92
N ILE A 250 3.79 -9.05 11.56
CA ILE A 250 2.49 -8.44 11.25
C ILE A 250 2.69 -7.11 10.55
N SER A 251 2.11 -6.95 9.36
CA SER A 251 2.08 -5.69 8.61
C SER A 251 0.66 -5.12 8.57
N VAL A 252 0.58 -3.79 8.54
CA VAL A 252 -0.68 -3.06 8.40
C VAL A 252 -1.00 -2.82 6.92
N GLU A 253 -0.01 -2.42 6.12
CA GLU A 253 -0.21 -2.07 4.72
C GLU A 253 -0.13 -3.31 3.82
N VAL A 254 -1.20 -3.59 3.07
CA VAL A 254 -1.33 -4.76 2.20
C VAL A 254 -0.22 -4.82 1.15
N VAL A 255 0.24 -3.66 0.66
CA VAL A 255 1.35 -3.59 -0.31
C VAL A 255 2.59 -4.28 0.23
N THR A 256 2.94 -4.04 1.51
CA THR A 256 4.13 -4.62 2.14
C THR A 256 4.07 -6.14 2.14
N ARG A 257 2.94 -6.74 2.55
CA ARG A 257 2.76 -8.20 2.51
C ARG A 257 2.95 -8.76 1.10
N LEU A 258 2.30 -8.14 0.11
CA LEU A 258 2.34 -8.62 -1.28
C LEU A 258 3.72 -8.50 -1.92
N MET A 259 4.51 -7.51 -1.51
CA MET A 259 5.91 -7.41 -1.94
C MET A 259 6.71 -8.65 -1.52
N HIS A 260 6.52 -9.14 -0.29
CA HIS A 260 7.17 -10.36 0.19
C HIS A 260 6.73 -11.61 -0.55
N GLU A 261 5.43 -11.76 -0.80
CA GLU A 261 4.88 -12.96 -1.41
C GLU A 261 5.22 -13.09 -2.90
N LYS A 262 5.34 -11.96 -3.62
CA LYS A 262 5.49 -11.97 -5.08
C LYS A 262 6.69 -11.21 -5.58
N GLU A 263 6.75 -9.91 -5.29
CA GLU A 263 7.69 -9.02 -6.00
C GLU A 263 9.15 -9.30 -5.66
N TYR A 264 9.44 -9.63 -4.39
CA TYR A 264 10.77 -10.06 -3.98
C TYR A 264 11.10 -11.46 -4.53
N ALA A 265 10.13 -12.37 -4.55
CA ALA A 265 10.34 -13.70 -5.15
C ALA A 265 10.72 -13.61 -6.63
N GLU A 266 10.02 -12.75 -7.39
CA GLU A 266 10.25 -12.48 -8.80
C GLU A 266 11.63 -11.84 -9.06
N ILE A 267 11.96 -10.71 -8.40
CA ILE A 267 13.20 -9.97 -8.68
C ILE A 267 14.46 -10.67 -8.15
N LEU A 268 14.34 -11.42 -7.05
CA LEU A 268 15.44 -12.17 -6.46
C LEU A 268 15.55 -13.59 -7.00
N GLN A 269 14.55 -14.05 -7.74
CA GLN A 269 14.41 -15.44 -8.19
C GLN A 269 14.49 -16.43 -7.01
N GLN A 270 13.99 -16.00 -5.85
CA GLN A 270 13.99 -16.77 -4.62
C GLN A 270 12.85 -16.32 -3.72
N THR A 271 11.94 -17.23 -3.38
CA THR A 271 10.87 -16.97 -2.42
C THR A 271 11.46 -16.71 -1.03
N PRO A 272 11.08 -15.61 -0.35
CA PRO A 272 11.44 -15.42 1.05
C PRO A 272 10.98 -16.59 1.91
N ASP A 273 11.85 -17.05 2.80
CA ASP A 273 11.71 -18.19 3.71
C ASP A 273 11.01 -17.83 5.03
N TYR A 274 10.19 -16.78 5.00
CA TYR A 274 9.42 -16.30 6.14
C TYR A 274 8.07 -15.78 5.68
N ARG A 275 7.10 -15.75 6.59
CA ARG A 275 5.75 -15.25 6.32
C ARG A 275 5.53 -13.88 6.95
N VAL A 276 5.03 -12.94 6.16
CA VAL A 276 4.47 -11.68 6.64
C VAL A 276 2.96 -11.78 6.57
N TRP A 277 2.29 -11.45 7.66
CA TRP A 277 0.84 -11.44 7.76
C TRP A 277 0.30 -10.04 7.59
N SER A 278 -0.89 -9.92 7.03
CA SER A 278 -1.68 -8.71 7.21
C SER A 278 -2.42 -8.80 8.55
N ILE A 279 -2.57 -7.68 9.23
CA ILE A 279 -3.08 -7.62 10.59
C ILE A 279 -4.51 -8.15 10.70
N GLU A 280 -5.39 -7.83 9.75
CA GLU A 280 -6.76 -8.32 9.70
C GLU A 280 -6.80 -9.84 9.53
N ASN A 281 -5.98 -10.38 8.64
CA ASN A 281 -5.94 -11.82 8.38
C ASN A 281 -5.43 -12.59 9.59
N TRP A 282 -4.35 -12.11 10.20
CA TRP A 282 -3.78 -12.75 11.39
C TRP A 282 -4.75 -12.69 12.57
N LEU A 283 -5.35 -11.53 12.86
CA LEU A 283 -6.31 -11.38 13.94
C LEU A 283 -7.57 -12.23 13.72
N ALA A 284 -8.13 -12.25 12.51
CA ALA A 284 -9.26 -13.11 12.19
C ALA A 284 -8.94 -14.60 12.40
N GLN A 285 -7.71 -15.03 12.10
CA GLN A 285 -7.27 -16.39 12.40
C GLN A 285 -7.19 -16.65 13.92
N GLN A 286 -6.65 -15.70 14.71
CA GLN A 286 -6.58 -15.85 16.17
C GLN A 286 -7.98 -15.86 16.83
N ILE A 287 -8.94 -15.12 16.26
CA ILE A 287 -10.35 -15.14 16.70
C ILE A 287 -10.95 -16.51 16.40
N LYS A 288 -10.83 -16.99 15.15
CA LYS A 288 -11.40 -18.28 14.71
C LYS A 288 -10.81 -19.47 15.46
N SER A 289 -9.55 -19.39 15.90
CA SER A 289 -8.90 -20.46 16.67
C SER A 289 -9.20 -20.38 18.17
N GLY A 290 -9.99 -19.40 18.64
CA GLY A 290 -10.27 -19.20 20.06
C GLY A 290 -9.05 -18.72 20.88
N CYS A 291 -8.00 -18.23 20.21
CA CYS A 291 -6.80 -17.70 20.88
C CYS A 291 -7.03 -16.29 21.44
N LEU A 292 -8.12 -15.62 21.06
CA LEU A 292 -8.47 -14.29 21.52
C LEU A 292 -9.74 -14.31 22.38
N ASP A 293 -9.65 -13.68 23.54
CA ASP A 293 -10.75 -13.48 24.48
C ASP A 293 -11.12 -11.98 24.51
N LYS A 294 -12.40 -11.71 24.77
CA LYS A 294 -12.96 -10.37 24.95
C LYS A 294 -12.70 -9.78 26.33
N ALA A 295 -12.16 -10.54 27.28
CA ALA A 295 -11.94 -10.12 28.67
C ALA A 295 -11.30 -8.73 28.85
N ASN A 296 -10.36 -8.34 27.97
CA ASN A 296 -9.64 -7.06 28.07
C ASN A 296 -10.23 -5.92 27.22
N LEU A 297 -11.36 -6.16 26.52
CA LEU A 297 -11.90 -5.21 25.54
C LEU A 297 -12.84 -4.17 26.16
N GLY A 298 -13.38 -4.46 27.35
CA GLY A 298 -14.43 -3.68 27.98
C GLY A 298 -15.75 -3.73 27.20
N GLU A 299 -16.76 -3.03 27.70
CA GLU A 299 -18.03 -2.86 27.00
C GLU A 299 -17.92 -1.75 25.94
N LEU A 300 -18.70 -1.90 24.88
CA LEU A 300 -18.84 -0.85 23.88
C LEU A 300 -19.44 0.41 24.53
N PRO A 301 -18.97 1.62 24.18
CA PRO A 301 -19.58 2.85 24.65
C PRO A 301 -21.08 2.89 24.32
N PRO A 302 -21.96 3.28 25.26
CA PRO A 302 -23.37 3.49 24.99
C PRO A 302 -23.56 4.49 23.84
N GLY A 303 -24.33 4.11 22.80
CA GLY A 303 -24.58 4.97 21.64
C GLY A 303 -23.45 5.05 20.61
N ALA A 304 -22.46 4.15 20.66
CA ALA A 304 -21.47 4.03 19.59
C ALA A 304 -22.16 3.82 18.23
N ASP A 305 -21.73 4.57 17.20
CA ASP A 305 -22.15 4.34 15.82
C ASP A 305 -21.88 2.87 15.47
N GLN A 306 -22.90 2.16 14.99
CA GLN A 306 -22.78 0.75 14.61
C GLN A 306 -22.73 0.56 13.09
N ASN A 307 -22.82 1.65 12.32
CA ASN A 307 -22.87 1.59 10.88
C ASN A 307 -21.52 1.97 10.28
N PHE A 308 -20.70 0.96 9.98
CA PHE A 308 -19.41 1.16 9.34
C PHE A 308 -19.43 0.71 7.89
N LEU A 309 -18.94 1.56 6.98
CA LEU A 309 -18.75 1.22 5.57
C LEU A 309 -17.25 1.18 5.23
N LEU A 310 -16.71 0.01 4.95
CA LEU A 310 -15.35 -0.17 4.48
C LEU A 310 -15.28 -0.18 2.94
N LEU A 311 -14.44 0.71 2.42
CA LEU A 311 -13.89 0.66 1.08
C LEU A 311 -12.51 -0.01 1.12
N PRO A 312 -12.43 -1.32 0.84
CA PRO A 312 -11.18 -2.06 0.94
C PRO A 312 -10.19 -1.61 -0.13
N HIS A 313 -8.90 -1.78 0.15
CA HIS A 313 -7.85 -1.46 -0.79
C HIS A 313 -7.99 -2.32 -2.05
N CYS A 314 -7.68 -1.75 -3.22
CA CYS A 314 -7.85 -2.46 -4.49
C CYS A 314 -7.04 -3.76 -4.59
N MET A 315 -5.90 -3.84 -3.88
CA MET A 315 -5.12 -5.06 -3.80
C MET A 315 -5.78 -6.11 -2.91
N GLU A 316 -6.35 -5.75 -1.75
CA GLU A 316 -7.10 -6.69 -0.90
C GLU A 316 -8.20 -7.39 -1.73
N GLN A 317 -8.97 -6.61 -2.49
CA GLN A 317 -10.05 -7.11 -3.35
C GLN A 317 -9.57 -8.10 -4.43
N CYS A 318 -8.32 -7.99 -4.89
CA CYS A 318 -7.80 -8.79 -6.01
C CYS A 318 -6.93 -9.95 -5.56
N THR A 319 -6.17 -9.79 -4.48
CA THR A 319 -5.16 -10.75 -4.04
C THR A 319 -5.72 -11.72 -3.02
N ASP A 320 -6.64 -11.26 -2.17
CA ASP A 320 -7.17 -12.06 -1.08
C ASP A 320 -8.66 -11.77 -0.88
N ARG A 321 -9.49 -12.61 -1.49
CA ARG A 321 -10.95 -12.53 -1.35
C ARG A 321 -11.42 -12.62 0.11
N ARG A 322 -10.57 -13.10 1.03
CA ARG A 322 -10.89 -13.20 2.45
C ARG A 322 -10.56 -11.95 3.23
N SER A 323 -9.72 -11.04 2.74
CA SER A 323 -9.32 -9.85 3.51
C SER A 323 -10.54 -9.01 3.95
N THR A 324 -11.54 -8.82 3.08
CA THR A 324 -12.80 -8.16 3.46
C THR A 324 -13.60 -8.93 4.52
N GLN A 325 -13.60 -10.26 4.44
CA GLN A 325 -14.28 -11.13 5.41
C GLN A 325 -13.54 -11.15 6.75
N ASP A 326 -12.21 -11.10 6.73
CA ASP A 326 -11.38 -11.03 7.93
C ASP A 326 -11.57 -9.69 8.66
N TRP A 327 -11.75 -8.58 7.93
CA TRP A 327 -12.20 -7.32 8.52
C TRP A 327 -13.59 -7.45 9.18
N GLN A 328 -14.54 -8.13 8.55
CA GLN A 328 -15.88 -8.33 9.13
C GLN A 328 -15.82 -9.19 10.40
N VAL A 329 -15.06 -10.28 10.39
CA VAL A 329 -14.81 -11.12 11.58
C VAL A 329 -14.21 -10.30 12.71
N LEU A 330 -13.26 -9.43 12.41
CA LEU A 330 -12.66 -8.56 13.41
C LEU A 330 -13.69 -7.59 14.01
N PHE A 331 -14.52 -6.94 13.18
CA PHE A 331 -15.55 -6.03 13.68
C PHE A 331 -16.63 -6.76 14.49
N GLU A 332 -17.08 -7.92 14.05
CA GLU A 332 -18.04 -8.76 14.77
C GLU A 332 -17.50 -9.20 16.14
N PHE A 333 -16.20 -9.50 16.22
CA PHE A 333 -15.55 -9.81 17.49
C PHE A 333 -15.67 -8.64 18.49
N PHE A 334 -15.59 -7.40 18.02
CA PHE A 334 -15.85 -6.20 18.82
C PHE A 334 -17.33 -5.86 19.00
N GLY A 335 -18.27 -6.66 18.47
CA GLY A 335 -19.71 -6.37 18.55
C GLY A 335 -20.17 -5.26 17.59
N LEU A 336 -19.40 -4.99 16.53
CA LEU A 336 -19.68 -3.95 15.54
C LEU A 336 -20.13 -4.57 14.22
N SER A 337 -21.00 -3.87 13.48
CA SER A 337 -21.40 -4.27 12.13
C SER A 337 -20.55 -3.57 11.08
N LEU A 338 -19.92 -4.35 10.19
CA LEU A 338 -19.13 -3.82 9.09
C LEU A 338 -19.73 -4.21 7.73
N THR A 339 -20.17 -3.20 7.00
CA THR A 339 -20.51 -3.35 5.58
C THR A 339 -19.27 -3.09 4.74
N THR A 340 -18.95 -3.99 3.81
CA THR A 340 -17.85 -3.80 2.86
C THR A 340 -18.40 -3.57 1.47
N ARG A 341 -17.86 -2.61 0.71
CA ARG A 341 -18.29 -2.34 -0.66
C ARG A 341 -17.09 -2.22 -1.60
N ALA A 342 -17.08 -3.05 -2.64
CA ALA A 342 -16.09 -2.95 -3.71
C ALA A 342 -16.30 -1.64 -4.51
N ALA A 343 -15.22 -0.89 -4.70
CA ALA A 343 -15.24 0.43 -5.33
C ALA A 343 -14.30 0.53 -6.55
N GLY A 344 -13.55 -0.52 -6.86
CA GLY A 344 -12.43 -0.45 -7.81
C GLY A 344 -11.22 0.30 -7.23
N CYS A 345 -10.37 0.85 -8.09
CA CYS A 345 -9.18 1.61 -7.68
C CYS A 345 -9.54 3.07 -7.34
N CYS A 346 -8.88 3.67 -6.34
CA CYS A 346 -9.07 5.07 -5.98
C CYS A 346 -8.36 6.07 -6.91
N GLY A 347 -7.48 5.60 -7.81
CA GLY A 347 -6.70 6.45 -8.72
C GLY A 347 -5.27 6.79 -8.26
N MET A 348 -4.92 6.56 -6.99
CA MET A 348 -3.63 7.00 -6.41
C MET A 348 -2.49 5.97 -6.47
N ALA A 349 -2.76 4.73 -6.92
CA ALA A 349 -1.78 3.64 -6.83
C ALA A 349 -0.49 3.92 -7.63
N GLY A 350 0.64 3.45 -7.13
CA GLY A 350 1.93 3.52 -7.84
C GLY A 350 2.44 4.94 -8.09
N LEU A 351 2.08 5.90 -7.22
CA LEU A 351 2.35 7.35 -7.36
C LEU A 351 1.60 8.04 -8.51
N PHE A 352 0.75 7.31 -9.23
CA PHE A 352 0.02 7.81 -10.39
C PHE A 352 -0.70 9.13 -10.13
N GLY A 353 -1.45 9.21 -9.03
CA GLY A 353 -2.19 10.41 -8.65
C GLY A 353 -1.34 11.55 -8.08
N HIS A 354 -0.02 11.41 -8.00
CA HIS A 354 0.93 12.49 -7.71
C HIS A 354 1.66 13.00 -8.96
N GLU A 355 1.50 12.34 -10.11
CA GLU A 355 2.07 12.81 -11.37
C GLU A 355 1.15 13.86 -12.01
N LEU A 356 1.71 15.01 -12.41
CA LEU A 356 0.95 16.14 -12.94
C LEU A 356 0.13 15.76 -14.17
N GLU A 357 0.71 14.97 -15.10
CA GLU A 357 0.04 14.52 -16.32
C GLU A 357 -1.17 13.60 -16.06
N ASN A 358 -1.24 12.97 -14.89
CA ASN A 358 -2.23 11.97 -14.56
C ASN A 358 -3.35 12.50 -13.65
N GLN A 359 -3.33 13.78 -13.27
CA GLN A 359 -4.30 14.36 -12.34
C GLN A 359 -5.76 14.22 -12.81
N THR A 360 -6.03 14.53 -14.09
CA THR A 360 -7.36 14.38 -14.68
C THR A 360 -7.83 12.94 -14.60
N MET A 361 -7.02 12.00 -15.11
CA MET A 361 -7.36 10.58 -15.09
C MET A 361 -7.51 10.03 -13.66
N CYS A 362 -6.69 10.48 -12.71
CA CYS A 362 -6.82 10.12 -11.30
C CYS A 362 -8.19 10.53 -10.73
N ASN A 363 -8.63 11.76 -11.01
CA ASN A 363 -9.94 12.26 -10.58
C ASN A 363 -11.08 11.51 -11.28
N ASP A 364 -10.95 11.25 -12.59
CA ASP A 364 -11.95 10.49 -13.34
C ASP A 364 -12.11 9.06 -12.79
N ILE A 365 -10.99 8.38 -12.47
CA ILE A 365 -11.00 7.06 -11.83
C ILE A 365 -11.73 7.10 -10.49
N PHE A 366 -11.47 8.12 -9.67
CA PHE A 366 -12.17 8.30 -8.39
C PHE A 366 -13.68 8.54 -8.60
N ASN A 367 -14.04 9.33 -9.62
CA ASN A 367 -15.42 9.65 -9.95
C ASN A 367 -16.22 8.48 -10.53
N LEU A 368 -15.56 7.41 -11.02
CA LEU A 368 -16.26 6.22 -11.51
C LEU A 368 -17.17 5.59 -10.45
N ASN A 369 -16.72 5.55 -9.19
CA ASN A 369 -17.47 4.93 -8.10
C ASN A 369 -17.21 5.60 -6.76
N TRP A 370 -15.94 5.77 -6.37
CA TRP A 370 -15.53 6.17 -5.01
C TRP A 370 -16.26 7.43 -4.54
N LYS A 371 -16.35 8.46 -5.39
CA LYS A 371 -17.08 9.69 -5.09
C LYS A 371 -18.54 9.42 -4.72
N GLY A 372 -19.27 8.74 -5.59
CA GLY A 372 -20.68 8.40 -5.36
C GLY A 372 -20.90 7.51 -4.14
N ILE A 373 -19.95 6.63 -3.80
CA ILE A 373 -20.03 5.87 -2.53
C ILE A 373 -19.87 6.79 -1.33
N ALA A 374 -18.85 7.65 -1.37
CA ALA A 374 -18.52 8.55 -0.28
C ALA A 374 -19.58 9.64 -0.06
N GLU A 375 -20.30 10.07 -1.09
CA GLU A 375 -21.41 11.03 -0.96
C GLU A 375 -22.68 10.39 -0.39
N ASN A 376 -22.94 9.11 -0.69
CA ASN A 376 -24.21 8.45 -0.37
C ASN A 376 -24.11 7.41 0.77
N HIS A 377 -22.97 7.30 1.44
CA HIS A 377 -22.81 6.37 2.56
C HIS A 377 -23.65 6.80 3.76
N ARG A 378 -23.92 5.84 4.65
CA ARG A 378 -24.49 6.07 5.98
C ARG A 378 -23.50 5.63 7.03
N GLY A 379 -23.46 6.34 8.15
CA GLY A 379 -22.54 6.07 9.25
C GLY A 379 -21.10 6.47 8.93
N THR A 380 -20.13 5.76 9.48
CA THR A 380 -18.71 6.10 9.39
C THR A 380 -18.03 5.43 8.19
N LEU A 381 -17.41 6.25 7.32
CA LEU A 381 -16.63 5.78 6.18
C LEU A 381 -15.21 5.34 6.58
N LEU A 382 -14.83 4.14 6.14
CA LEU A 382 -13.52 3.54 6.38
C LEU A 382 -12.81 3.20 5.07
N ALA A 383 -11.48 3.28 5.08
CA ALA A 383 -10.63 2.78 4.00
C ALA A 383 -9.34 2.17 4.56
N SER A 384 -8.98 0.97 4.09
CA SER A 384 -7.84 0.18 4.62
C SER A 384 -6.48 0.54 4.02
N GLY A 385 -6.42 1.31 2.93
CA GLY A 385 -5.14 1.68 2.29
C GLY A 385 -4.76 3.15 2.48
N PHE A 386 -3.48 3.44 2.70
CA PHE A 386 -2.97 4.82 2.84
C PHE A 386 -3.39 5.72 1.66
N SER A 387 -3.11 5.28 0.43
CA SER A 387 -3.41 6.06 -0.78
C SER A 387 -4.92 6.27 -1.00
N CYS A 388 -5.76 5.32 -0.56
CA CYS A 388 -7.21 5.44 -0.61
C CYS A 388 -7.72 6.50 0.37
N GLN A 389 -7.24 6.46 1.62
CA GLN A 389 -7.54 7.48 2.63
C GLN A 389 -7.07 8.86 2.18
N PHE A 390 -5.85 8.95 1.62
CA PHE A 390 -5.33 10.20 1.07
C PHE A 390 -6.23 10.78 -0.02
N GLN A 391 -6.68 9.95 -0.98
CA GLN A 391 -7.57 10.43 -2.04
C GLN A 391 -8.91 10.92 -1.51
N LEU A 392 -9.53 10.18 -0.59
CA LEU A 392 -10.80 10.61 0.04
C LEU A 392 -10.65 11.95 0.76
N ARG A 393 -9.60 12.11 1.58
CA ARG A 393 -9.30 13.37 2.27
C ARG A 393 -9.04 14.51 1.30
N ARG A 394 -8.30 14.24 0.22
CA ARG A 394 -8.03 15.20 -0.86
C ARG A 394 -9.30 15.68 -1.57
N GLN A 395 -10.33 14.84 -1.62
CA GLN A 395 -11.64 15.15 -2.20
C GLN A 395 -12.62 15.73 -1.17
N GLY A 396 -12.17 16.01 0.06
CA GLY A 396 -12.97 16.64 1.11
C GLY A 396 -13.77 15.67 1.99
N PHE A 397 -13.62 14.35 1.81
CA PHE A 397 -14.33 13.36 2.63
C PHE A 397 -13.58 13.05 3.92
N GLN A 398 -14.33 12.90 5.01
CA GLN A 398 -13.82 12.34 6.25
C GLN A 398 -13.74 10.82 6.12
N VAL A 399 -12.62 10.24 6.55
CA VAL A 399 -12.38 8.80 6.49
C VAL A 399 -11.40 8.41 7.59
N LYS A 400 -11.59 7.20 8.13
CA LYS A 400 -10.65 6.59 9.07
C LYS A 400 -10.12 5.26 8.54
N HIS A 401 -8.95 4.88 9.03
CA HIS A 401 -8.49 3.50 8.91
C HIS A 401 -9.28 2.61 9.89
N PRO A 402 -9.66 1.37 9.52
CA PRO A 402 -10.35 0.45 10.43
C PRO A 402 -9.66 0.28 11.80
N LEU A 403 -8.33 0.14 11.82
CA LEU A 403 -7.57 0.01 13.07
C LEU A 403 -7.63 1.26 13.95
N THR A 404 -7.62 2.45 13.36
CA THR A 404 -7.73 3.71 14.10
C THR A 404 -9.08 3.79 14.80
N LEU A 405 -10.15 3.46 14.08
CA LEU A 405 -11.49 3.36 14.65
C LEU A 405 -11.55 2.33 15.80
N LEU A 406 -11.06 1.11 15.58
CA LEU A 406 -11.10 0.06 16.60
C LEU A 406 -10.30 0.46 17.85
N SER A 407 -9.10 1.04 17.69
CA SER A 407 -8.32 1.52 18.83
C SER A 407 -9.04 2.63 19.60
N GLU A 408 -9.68 3.58 18.89
CA GLU A 408 -10.47 4.64 19.51
C GLU A 408 -11.62 4.08 20.35
N ILE A 409 -12.40 3.15 19.79
CA ILE A 409 -13.55 2.52 20.46
C ILE A 409 -13.11 1.83 21.75
N ILE A 410 -12.05 1.03 21.71
CA ILE A 410 -11.56 0.32 22.90
C ILE A 410 -10.98 1.31 23.92
N ARG A 411 -10.35 2.40 23.47
CA ARG A 411 -9.86 3.46 24.37
C ARG A 411 -11.01 4.13 25.13
N THR A 412 -12.11 4.43 24.45
CA THR A 412 -13.30 5.03 25.05
C THR A 412 -14.08 4.06 25.94
N GLY A 413 -14.23 2.79 25.54
CA GLY A 413 -14.93 1.78 26.33
C GLY A 413 -14.18 1.43 27.63
N GLY A 414 -12.85 1.36 27.57
CA GLY A 414 -12.01 1.11 28.76
C GLY A 414 -11.83 2.32 29.69
N ALA A 415 -12.23 3.53 29.30
CA ALA A 415 -12.14 4.71 30.15
C ALA A 415 -13.21 4.75 31.24
N ASN A 416 -14.29 3.97 31.11
CA ASN A 416 -15.34 3.84 32.12
C ASN A 416 -15.04 2.79 33.22
N MET A 417 -13.84 2.19 33.22
CA MET A 417 -13.41 1.18 34.20
C MET A 417 -12.18 1.61 35.03
N ARG A 418 -11.93 2.92 35.18
CA ARG A 418 -10.90 3.43 36.09
C ARG A 418 -11.47 4.29 37.19
#